data_AF-L5N6D4-F1
#
_entry.id   AF-L5N6D4-F1
#
_cell.length_a   1.000
_cell.length_b   1.000
_cell.length_c   1.000
_cell.angle_alpha   90.00
_cell.angle_beta   90.00
_cell.angle_gamma   90.00
#
_symmetry.space_group_name_H-M   'P 1'
#
loop_
_entity.id
_entity.type
_entity.pdbx_description
1 polymer ?
#
loop_
_entity_poly.entity_id
_entity_poly.type
_entity_poly.pdbx_seq_one_letter_code
_entity_poly.pdbx_strand_id
1 'polypeptide(L)'
;MAKTKRSYKQKSPEKVKEEINRLTEGMEKSITNHFHSPEQMKEYLDFMGKFHRYSPRNTALIDSQFPGAEAVGSYAFWKDKGFSVNKGEKSLKVLVPNRLGKQFQDEEGEWKPLKYATKTQKQQVKDGQLDKRDGRLVYTTGSVFDVSQTNATQKDLPQIFPNKWIDGEIENYSQLREGMKAIADKNNIQIVEPYEELGAAKGVSYTGLGEVALNPRNSERQDTKTLLHELTHAKLHTKENMNDYTKPEKEFQAEMTAYTVASYFNIDTSDYSLDYLHHWTKDHEFKDHESLLQEVQSTAKEFITTIEESMGQEKEGEKDMSFKEQKHEMEEEKQEREILPSEKLRKMYRSQMSKAEKDNGPFGKEEKADDEYSHQDFKDDYKKELMNFIEPRVGKELDKEENNDRQERLNQMRAFQETHSKEEVYQIKKESLQELKELPLTDRGKQRLSQIESKLDREFHGEKEKESTPSEMKNGNEDKKAFQQKENQKEKEEVER
;
A
#
# COMPACT_ATOMS: atom_id res chain seq x y z
N MET A 1 -17.88 21.47 32.55
CA MET A 1 -17.98 22.68 31.73
C MET A 1 -17.87 22.25 30.28
N ALA A 2 -18.94 22.38 29.50
CA ALA A 2 -18.89 22.06 28.07
C ALA A 2 -17.91 23.06 27.40
N LYS A 3 -16.82 22.56 26.81
CA LYS A 3 -15.94 23.38 25.96
C LYS A 3 -16.79 23.83 24.78
N THR A 4 -17.16 25.11 24.75
CA THR A 4 -17.84 25.74 23.62
C THR A 4 -16.96 25.56 22.39
N LYS A 5 -17.41 24.75 21.40
CA LYS A 5 -16.72 24.57 20.12
C LYS A 5 -16.58 25.93 19.45
N ARG A 6 -15.36 26.45 19.35
CA ARG A 6 -15.07 27.70 18.62
C ARG A 6 -15.15 27.39 17.12
N SER A 7 -16.04 28.07 16.42
CA SER A 7 -16.06 28.08 14.95
C SER A 7 -14.69 28.54 14.40
N TYR A 8 -14.13 27.78 13.46
CA TYR A 8 -12.83 28.08 12.87
C TYR A 8 -12.97 29.30 11.93
N LYS A 9 -12.13 30.33 12.13
CA LYS A 9 -12.21 31.57 11.35
C LYS A 9 -11.28 31.49 10.13
N GLN A 10 -11.89 31.41 8.95
CA GLN A 10 -11.18 31.41 7.66
C GLN A 10 -10.25 32.63 7.50
N LYS A 11 -9.02 32.40 7.03
CA LYS A 11 -8.07 33.50 6.73
C LYS A 11 -8.31 34.03 5.30
N SER A 12 -7.82 35.24 5.01
CA SER A 12 -7.92 35.77 3.64
C SER A 12 -6.97 35.01 2.69
N PRO A 13 -7.28 34.93 1.38
CA PRO A 13 -6.43 34.24 0.41
C PRO A 13 -4.97 34.72 0.40
N GLU A 14 -4.72 36.02 0.64
CA GLU A 14 -3.37 36.59 0.73
C GLU A 14 -2.63 36.08 1.96
N LYS A 15 -3.31 36.02 3.12
CA LYS A 15 -2.72 35.49 4.36
C LYS A 15 -2.43 34.00 4.26
N VAL A 16 -3.32 33.23 3.63
CA VAL A 16 -3.10 31.81 3.35
C VAL A 16 -1.82 31.63 2.53
N LYS A 17 -1.68 32.40 1.45
CA LYS A 17 -0.50 32.34 0.58
C LYS A 17 0.79 32.72 1.32
N GLU A 18 0.77 33.81 2.08
CA GLU A 18 1.93 34.27 2.86
C GLU A 18 2.38 33.21 3.89
N GLU A 19 1.42 32.60 4.57
CA GLU A 19 1.70 31.59 5.58
C GLU A 19 2.23 30.28 4.99
N ILE A 20 1.66 29.84 3.86
CA ILE A 20 2.18 28.70 3.08
C ILE A 20 3.64 28.95 2.70
N ASN A 21 3.95 30.09 2.08
CA ASN A 21 5.32 30.43 1.67
C ASN A 21 6.29 30.43 2.86
N ARG A 22 5.88 31.03 3.99
CA ARG A 22 6.70 31.05 5.21
C ARG A 22 6.97 29.64 5.74
N LEU A 23 5.97 28.76 5.74
CA LEU A 23 6.10 27.36 6.20
C LEU A 23 7.00 26.55 5.27
N THR A 24 6.80 26.68 3.94
CA THR A 24 7.60 25.96 2.94
C THR A 24 9.07 26.39 2.99
N GLU A 25 9.34 27.70 3.04
CA GLU A 25 10.71 28.24 3.13
C GLU A 25 11.40 27.87 4.46
N GLY A 26 10.63 27.84 5.55
CA GLY A 26 11.14 27.45 6.86
C GLY A 26 11.55 25.98 6.91
N MET A 27 10.74 25.10 6.33
CA MET A 27 11.04 23.66 6.23
C MET A 27 12.24 23.40 5.32
N GLU A 28 12.31 24.02 4.14
CA GLU A 28 13.47 23.94 3.23
C GLU A 28 14.80 24.25 3.94
N LYS A 29 14.84 25.37 4.67
CA LYS A 29 16.02 25.76 5.46
C LYS A 29 16.35 24.74 6.56
N SER A 30 15.32 24.12 7.15
CA SER A 30 15.49 23.15 8.22
C SER A 30 16.04 21.83 7.69
N ILE A 31 15.59 21.36 6.51
CA ILE A 31 16.09 20.17 5.84
C ILE A 31 17.59 20.29 5.55
N THR A 32 18.05 21.42 5.00
CA THR A 32 19.48 21.63 4.67
C THR A 32 20.39 21.58 5.90
N ASN A 33 19.86 21.94 7.08
CA ASN A 33 20.61 22.00 8.33
C ASN A 33 20.36 20.80 9.24
N HIS A 34 19.63 19.80 8.78
CA HIS A 34 19.27 18.63 9.58
C HIS A 34 20.40 17.61 9.57
N PHE A 35 20.92 17.26 10.75
CA PHE A 35 21.94 16.22 10.91
C PHE A 35 21.69 15.42 12.19
N HIS A 36 21.89 14.10 12.11
CA HIS A 36 21.86 13.27 13.30
C HIS A 36 23.13 13.46 14.13
N SER A 37 22.97 13.73 15.42
CA SER A 37 24.08 13.87 16.35
C SER A 37 24.69 12.49 16.69
N PRO A 38 25.99 12.41 17.05
CA PRO A 38 26.60 11.18 17.55
C PRO A 38 25.84 10.55 18.73
N GLU A 39 25.24 11.38 19.58
CA GLU A 39 24.44 10.96 20.73
C GLU A 39 23.14 10.27 20.29
N GLN A 40 22.43 10.83 19.30
CA GLN A 40 21.23 10.22 18.72
C GLN A 40 21.55 8.86 18.07
N MET A 41 22.68 8.79 17.36
CA MET A 41 23.17 7.53 16.77
C MET A 41 23.48 6.48 17.85
N LYS A 42 24.15 6.89 18.93
CA LYS A 42 24.46 5.99 20.05
C LYS A 42 23.17 5.51 20.74
N GLU A 43 22.22 6.39 20.99
CA GLU A 43 20.93 6.03 21.59
C GLU A 43 20.19 4.98 20.74
N TYR A 44 20.13 5.19 19.43
CA TYR A 44 19.52 4.23 18.50
C TYR A 44 20.22 2.87 18.51
N LEU A 45 21.56 2.85 18.46
CA LEU A 45 22.33 1.60 18.50
C LEU A 45 22.18 0.88 19.85
N ASP A 46 22.18 1.62 20.96
CA ASP A 46 21.95 1.08 22.31
C ASP A 46 20.54 0.48 22.43
N PHE A 47 19.54 1.07 21.76
CA PHE A 47 18.18 0.53 21.70
C PHE A 47 18.10 -0.75 20.86
N MET A 48 18.59 -0.72 19.62
CA MET A 48 18.55 -1.88 18.71
C MET A 48 19.39 -3.06 19.23
N GLY A 49 20.45 -2.77 20.00
CA GLY A 49 21.26 -3.79 20.68
C GLY A 49 20.50 -4.63 21.72
N LYS A 50 19.30 -4.21 22.15
CA LYS A 50 18.45 -4.96 23.08
C LYS A 50 17.68 -6.09 22.39
N PHE A 51 17.53 -6.04 21.06
CA PHE A 51 16.70 -6.97 20.30
C PHE A 51 17.49 -8.15 19.75
N HIS A 52 16.78 -9.24 19.44
CA HIS A 52 17.40 -10.38 18.78
C HIS A 52 17.74 -10.04 17.34
N ARG A 53 18.93 -10.47 16.91
CA ARG A 53 19.27 -10.54 15.49
C ARG A 53 18.66 -11.81 14.90
N TYR A 54 17.45 -11.69 14.35
CA TYR A 54 16.78 -12.81 13.72
C TYR A 54 17.55 -13.32 12.49
N SER A 55 17.39 -14.61 12.19
CA SER A 55 17.94 -15.19 10.96
C SER A 55 17.21 -14.63 9.74
N PRO A 56 17.83 -14.62 8.54
CA PRO A 56 17.18 -14.12 7.33
C PRO A 56 15.82 -14.76 7.05
N ARG A 57 15.65 -16.05 7.38
CA ARG A 57 14.36 -16.75 7.26
C ARG A 57 13.31 -16.19 8.22
N ASN A 58 13.67 -15.92 9.46
CA ASN A 58 12.76 -15.32 10.42
C ASN A 58 12.47 -13.86 10.08
N THR A 59 13.44 -13.10 9.57
CA THR A 59 13.23 -11.74 9.07
C THR A 59 12.22 -11.73 7.93
N ALA A 60 12.38 -12.57 6.91
CA ALA A 60 11.44 -12.68 5.80
C ALA A 60 10.04 -13.15 6.26
N LEU A 61 9.99 -14.11 7.19
CA LEU A 61 8.73 -14.59 7.75
C LEU A 61 7.99 -13.51 8.55
N ILE A 62 8.72 -12.73 9.35
CA ILE A 62 8.17 -11.57 10.07
C ILE A 62 7.60 -10.56 9.06
N ASP A 63 8.39 -10.16 8.07
CA ASP A 63 8.01 -9.17 7.06
C ASP A 63 6.76 -9.60 6.26
N SER A 64 6.66 -10.89 5.91
CA SER A 64 5.46 -11.42 5.22
C SER A 64 4.17 -11.37 6.04
N GLN A 65 4.27 -11.31 7.37
CA GLN A 65 3.12 -11.24 8.29
C GLN A 65 2.82 -9.80 8.71
N PHE A 66 3.87 -8.97 8.83
CA PHE A 66 3.80 -7.59 9.28
C PHE A 66 4.93 -6.80 8.61
N PRO A 67 4.67 -6.21 7.44
CA PRO A 67 5.67 -5.51 6.67
C PRO A 67 6.30 -4.35 7.46
N GLY A 68 7.61 -4.22 7.37
CA GLY A 68 8.35 -3.13 8.03
C GLY A 68 8.49 -3.24 9.55
N ALA A 69 8.22 -4.41 10.15
CA ALA A 69 8.56 -4.67 11.55
C ALA A 69 10.08 -4.51 11.79
N GLU A 70 10.45 -3.93 12.92
CA GLU A 70 11.83 -3.56 13.18
C GLU A 70 12.28 -3.95 14.58
N ALA A 71 11.59 -3.47 15.60
CA ALA A 71 11.85 -3.80 16.98
C ALA A 71 10.92 -4.94 17.39
N VAL A 72 11.38 -6.19 17.22
CA VAL A 72 10.53 -7.39 17.38
C VAL A 72 10.94 -8.23 18.59
N GLY A 73 10.01 -8.41 19.53
CA GLY A 73 10.23 -9.12 20.79
C GLY A 73 9.10 -10.10 21.14
N SER A 74 9.41 -11.10 21.96
CA SER A 74 8.36 -11.97 22.53
C SER A 74 7.47 -11.20 23.51
N TYR A 75 6.28 -11.72 23.82
CA TYR A 75 5.42 -11.12 24.85
C TYR A 75 6.16 -10.97 26.21
N ALA A 76 6.93 -11.98 26.60
CA ALA A 76 7.72 -11.94 27.83
C ALA A 76 8.83 -10.88 27.78
N PHE A 77 9.46 -10.69 26.61
CA PHE A 77 10.45 -9.64 26.39
C PHE A 77 9.83 -8.24 26.60
N TRP A 78 8.69 -7.97 25.97
CA TRP A 78 8.03 -6.66 26.13
C TRP A 78 7.61 -6.40 27.57
N LYS A 79 7.06 -7.42 28.23
CA LYS A 79 6.69 -7.37 29.64
C LYS A 79 7.88 -7.07 30.56
N ASP A 80 9.03 -7.70 30.32
CA ASP A 80 10.29 -7.42 31.05
C ASP A 80 10.75 -5.96 30.87
N LYS A 81 10.49 -5.37 29.70
CA LYS A 81 10.79 -3.96 29.40
C LYS A 81 9.73 -2.98 29.90
N GLY A 82 8.70 -3.45 30.60
CA GLY A 82 7.63 -2.62 31.15
C GLY A 82 6.53 -2.27 30.16
N PHE A 83 6.55 -2.85 28.96
CA PHE A 83 5.53 -2.65 27.93
C PHE A 83 4.56 -3.83 27.88
N SER A 84 3.35 -3.57 27.40
CA SER A 84 2.34 -4.59 27.13
C SER A 84 1.92 -4.55 25.67
N VAL A 85 1.70 -5.73 25.10
CA VAL A 85 1.07 -5.86 23.78
C VAL A 85 -0.37 -5.34 23.85
N ASN A 86 -0.76 -4.53 22.88
CA ASN A 86 -2.11 -3.95 22.81
C ASN A 86 -3.16 -5.04 22.62
N LYS A 87 -4.34 -4.83 23.21
CA LYS A 87 -5.45 -5.80 23.13
C LYS A 87 -5.91 -5.94 21.67
N GLY A 88 -5.98 -7.18 21.19
CA GLY A 88 -6.42 -7.50 19.82
C GLY A 88 -5.28 -7.70 18.83
N GLU A 89 -4.04 -7.39 19.21
CA GLU A 89 -2.88 -7.59 18.35
C GLU A 89 -2.60 -9.08 18.08
N LYS A 90 -2.34 -9.39 16.81
CA LYS A 90 -1.99 -10.74 16.37
C LYS A 90 -0.48 -10.94 16.47
N SER A 91 -0.08 -12.05 17.10
CA SER A 91 1.34 -12.41 17.20
C SER A 91 1.91 -12.78 15.84
N LEU A 92 3.14 -12.35 15.57
CA LEU A 92 3.95 -12.81 14.45
C LEU A 92 4.61 -14.14 14.80
N LYS A 93 4.65 -15.07 13.84
CA LYS A 93 5.28 -16.38 14.04
C LYS A 93 6.73 -16.34 13.58
N VAL A 94 7.60 -16.94 14.39
CA VAL A 94 9.03 -17.15 14.08
C VAL A 94 9.40 -18.61 14.27
N LEU A 95 10.39 -19.09 13.53
CA LEU A 95 10.94 -20.42 13.70
C LEU A 95 11.99 -20.42 14.81
N VAL A 96 11.78 -21.26 15.82
CA VAL A 96 12.66 -21.41 16.97
C VAL A 96 13.36 -22.77 16.89
N PRO A 97 14.70 -22.80 16.80
CA PRO A 97 15.46 -24.04 16.80
C PRO A 97 15.46 -24.67 18.19
N ASN A 98 14.92 -25.88 18.30
CA ASN A 98 14.98 -26.70 19.51
C ASN A 98 15.82 -27.94 19.24
N ARG A 99 16.84 -28.16 20.08
CA ARG A 99 17.61 -29.40 20.05
C ARG A 99 16.90 -30.44 20.89
N LEU A 100 16.42 -31.50 20.26
CA LEU A 100 15.98 -32.67 21.01
C LEU A 100 17.18 -33.26 21.74
N GLY A 101 16.98 -33.75 22.96
CA GLY A 101 18.00 -34.50 23.68
C GLY A 101 18.22 -35.89 23.06
N LYS A 102 19.24 -36.61 23.53
CA LYS A 102 19.45 -38.02 23.16
C LYS A 102 18.16 -38.83 23.33
N GLN A 103 17.92 -39.74 22.39
CA GLN A 103 16.75 -40.60 22.40
C GLN A 103 17.16 -42.07 22.51
N PHE A 104 16.27 -42.88 23.07
CA PHE A 104 16.38 -44.34 23.08
C PHE A 104 15.12 -44.93 22.44
N GLN A 105 15.25 -46.13 21.86
CA GLN A 105 14.11 -46.88 21.37
C GLN A 105 13.59 -47.78 22.50
N ASP A 106 12.29 -47.72 22.79
CA ASP A 106 11.68 -48.60 23.80
C ASP A 106 11.36 -50.00 23.22
N GLU A 107 10.80 -50.87 24.06
CA GLU A 107 10.49 -52.27 23.71
C GLU A 107 9.42 -52.36 22.60
N GLU A 108 8.60 -51.31 22.43
CA GLU A 108 7.61 -51.16 21.38
C GLU A 108 8.17 -50.60 20.06
N GLY A 109 9.45 -50.22 20.03
CA GLY A 109 10.10 -49.66 18.84
C GLY A 109 9.96 -48.14 18.68
N GLU A 110 9.44 -47.43 19.68
CA GLU A 110 9.21 -45.98 19.65
C GLU A 110 10.40 -45.19 20.20
N TRP A 111 10.77 -44.10 19.53
CA TRP A 111 11.91 -43.27 19.93
C TRP A 111 11.51 -42.22 20.97
N LYS A 112 11.92 -42.43 22.24
CA LYS A 112 11.61 -41.53 23.36
C LYS A 112 12.83 -40.75 23.85
N PRO A 113 12.67 -39.48 24.30
CA PRO A 113 13.75 -38.73 24.92
C PRO A 113 14.31 -39.45 26.16
N LEU A 114 15.63 -39.59 26.24
CA LEU A 114 16.32 -40.27 27.35
C LEU A 114 16.04 -39.62 28.72
N LYS A 115 15.65 -38.34 28.74
CA LYS A 115 15.21 -37.65 29.97
C LYS A 115 13.98 -38.31 30.63
N TYR A 116 13.14 -38.99 29.84
CA TYR A 116 11.95 -39.70 30.31
C TYR A 116 12.16 -41.21 30.52
N ALA A 117 13.37 -41.72 30.27
CA ALA A 117 13.68 -43.13 30.50
C ALA A 117 13.65 -43.49 32.01
N THR A 118 13.13 -44.68 32.34
CA THR A 118 13.23 -45.24 33.70
C THR A 118 14.68 -45.55 34.07
N LYS A 119 14.95 -45.82 35.37
CA LYS A 119 16.31 -46.21 35.81
C LYS A 119 16.80 -47.48 35.10
N THR A 120 15.92 -48.47 34.92
CA THR A 120 16.19 -49.73 34.21
C THR A 120 16.55 -49.47 32.75
N GLN A 121 15.72 -48.69 32.03
CA GLN A 121 15.95 -48.34 30.63
C GLN A 121 17.25 -47.56 30.43
N LYS A 122 17.59 -46.64 31.35
CA LYS A 122 18.89 -45.94 31.30
C LYS A 122 20.07 -46.89 31.44
N GLN A 123 19.94 -47.96 32.22
CA GLN A 123 20.97 -48.97 32.38
C GLN A 123 21.06 -49.87 31.14
N GLN A 124 19.92 -50.32 30.59
CA GLN A 124 19.86 -51.09 29.34
C GLN A 124 20.47 -50.33 28.15
N VAL A 125 20.26 -49.01 28.05
CA VAL A 125 20.91 -48.15 27.05
C VAL A 125 22.42 -48.04 27.25
N LYS A 126 22.92 -48.09 28.51
CA LYS A 126 24.36 -48.10 28.80
C LYS A 126 24.99 -49.43 28.44
N ASP A 127 24.29 -50.51 28.73
CA ASP A 127 24.73 -51.89 28.52
C ASP A 127 24.60 -52.34 27.06
N GLY A 128 24.09 -51.46 26.17
CA GLY A 128 23.95 -51.72 24.74
C GLY A 128 22.77 -52.60 24.37
N GLN A 129 21.81 -52.80 25.28
CA GLN A 129 20.61 -53.61 25.08
C GLN A 129 19.47 -52.84 24.41
N LEU A 130 19.47 -51.50 24.52
CA LEU A 130 18.52 -50.63 23.83
C LEU A 130 19.27 -49.65 22.93
N ASP A 131 18.77 -49.47 21.71
CA ASP A 131 19.35 -48.56 20.73
C ASP A 131 19.25 -47.09 21.20
N LYS A 132 20.28 -46.31 20.85
CA LYS A 132 20.37 -44.88 21.15
C LYS A 132 20.73 -44.09 19.91
N ARG A 133 20.19 -42.88 19.83
CA ARG A 133 20.59 -41.89 18.82
C ARG A 133 20.73 -40.51 19.43
N ASP A 134 21.59 -39.72 18.83
CA ASP A 134 21.67 -38.31 19.17
C ASP A 134 20.37 -37.59 18.77
N GLY A 135 20.01 -36.60 19.56
CA GLY A 135 18.81 -35.83 19.29
C GLY A 135 18.99 -34.97 18.03
N ARG A 136 17.91 -34.82 17.28
CA ARG A 136 17.87 -33.99 16.07
C ARG A 136 17.48 -32.55 16.38
N LEU A 137 17.92 -31.63 15.53
CA LEU A 137 17.40 -30.27 15.51
C LEU A 137 15.97 -30.29 14.95
N VAL A 138 15.03 -29.73 15.69
CA VAL A 138 13.65 -29.51 15.23
C VAL A 138 13.31 -28.04 15.37
N TYR A 139 12.40 -27.55 14.52
CA TYR A 139 11.93 -26.18 14.61
C TYR A 139 10.50 -26.17 15.14
N THR A 140 10.21 -25.30 16.10
CA THR A 140 8.84 -24.99 16.53
C THR A 140 8.52 -23.54 16.21
N THR A 141 7.27 -23.15 16.36
CA THR A 141 6.86 -21.75 16.20
C THR A 141 6.94 -21.00 17.52
N GLY A 142 7.67 -19.89 17.55
CA GLY A 142 7.61 -18.86 18.59
C GLY A 142 6.61 -17.76 18.20
N SER A 143 6.17 -16.99 19.20
CA SER A 143 5.26 -15.86 19.00
C SER A 143 5.95 -14.57 19.45
N VAL A 144 6.00 -13.59 18.56
CA VAL A 144 6.65 -12.29 18.76
C VAL A 144 5.75 -11.16 18.27
N PHE A 145 6.09 -9.93 18.64
CA PHE A 145 5.33 -8.72 18.36
C PHE A 145 6.31 -7.59 18.06
N ASP A 146 5.96 -6.76 17.07
CA ASP A 146 6.67 -5.51 16.79
C ASP A 146 6.33 -4.45 17.86
N VAL A 147 7.21 -3.46 18.03
CA VAL A 147 7.01 -2.37 18.99
C VAL A 147 5.73 -1.58 18.74
N SER A 148 5.33 -1.43 17.47
CA SER A 148 4.06 -0.78 17.07
C SER A 148 2.81 -1.54 17.54
N GLN A 149 2.96 -2.81 17.94
CA GLN A 149 1.88 -3.62 18.52
C GLN A 149 1.83 -3.52 20.05
N THR A 150 2.62 -2.62 20.66
CA THR A 150 2.70 -2.43 22.11
C THR A 150 2.20 -1.05 22.52
N ASN A 151 2.12 -0.80 23.82
CA ASN A 151 1.80 0.50 24.39
C ASN A 151 3.02 1.44 24.48
N ALA A 152 4.15 1.11 23.85
CA ALA A 152 5.29 2.02 23.75
C ALA A 152 4.91 3.26 22.94
N THR A 153 5.32 4.43 23.43
CA THR A 153 5.04 5.74 22.83
C THR A 153 6.28 6.31 22.15
N GLN A 154 6.11 7.44 21.46
CA GLN A 154 7.19 8.18 20.84
C GLN A 154 8.31 8.52 21.85
N LYS A 155 7.99 8.75 23.12
CA LYS A 155 9.00 9.09 24.15
C LYS A 155 9.84 7.91 24.61
N ASP A 156 9.36 6.68 24.37
CA ASP A 156 10.04 5.45 24.78
C ASP A 156 11.05 4.95 23.74
N LEU A 157 11.02 5.54 22.55
CA LEU A 157 11.80 5.17 21.39
C LEU A 157 12.90 6.21 21.11
N PRO A 158 14.07 5.79 20.59
CA PRO A 158 15.13 6.71 20.19
C PRO A 158 14.63 7.82 19.28
N GLN A 159 15.29 8.97 19.28
CA GLN A 159 14.87 10.10 18.44
C GLN A 159 14.85 9.71 16.96
N ILE A 160 15.94 9.13 16.47
CA ILE A 160 16.11 8.70 15.08
C ILE A 160 15.61 7.27 14.82
N PHE A 161 14.73 6.74 15.67
CA PHE A 161 14.10 5.44 15.42
C PHE A 161 13.30 5.57 14.11
N PRO A 162 13.58 4.75 13.09
CA PRO A 162 12.99 5.00 11.79
C PRO A 162 11.50 4.69 11.83
N ASN A 163 10.73 5.42 11.01
CA ASN A 163 9.29 5.22 10.91
C ASN A 163 8.56 5.27 12.28
N LYS A 164 9.04 6.10 13.21
CA LYS A 164 8.44 6.31 14.53
C LYS A 164 7.00 6.81 14.44
N TRP A 165 6.08 6.22 15.19
CA TRP A 165 4.71 6.74 15.27
C TRP A 165 4.67 8.10 15.97
N ILE A 166 3.84 8.99 15.46
CA ILE A 166 3.54 10.27 16.09
C ILE A 166 2.31 10.07 16.99
N ASP A 167 2.45 10.37 18.28
CA ASP A 167 1.35 10.31 19.23
C ASP A 167 0.65 11.67 19.35
N GLY A 168 -0.65 11.64 19.67
CA GLY A 168 -1.39 12.82 20.11
C GLY A 168 -2.80 12.93 19.57
N GLU A 169 -3.64 13.60 20.37
CA GLU A 169 -4.98 14.05 20.00
C GLU A 169 -4.91 15.41 19.29
N ILE A 170 -5.92 15.72 18.48
CA ILE A 170 -6.08 17.00 17.78
C ILE A 170 -7.38 17.68 18.23
N GLU A 171 -7.29 18.96 18.58
CA GLU A 171 -8.48 19.75 18.83
C GLU A 171 -9.34 19.88 17.56
N ASN A 172 -10.64 19.61 17.65
CA ASN A 172 -11.56 19.60 16.51
C ASN A 172 -11.19 18.57 15.41
N TYR A 173 -10.57 17.46 15.80
CA TYR A 173 -10.16 16.39 14.88
C TYR A 173 -11.28 15.94 13.93
N SER A 174 -12.52 15.79 14.42
CA SER A 174 -13.67 15.39 13.58
C SER A 174 -13.93 16.39 12.45
N GLN A 175 -13.92 17.69 12.71
CA GLN A 175 -14.10 18.70 11.66
C GLN A 175 -12.93 18.70 10.67
N LEU A 176 -11.71 18.50 11.17
CA LEU A 176 -10.53 18.41 10.31
C LEU A 176 -10.59 17.18 9.41
N ARG A 177 -11.05 16.04 9.95
CA ARG A 177 -11.23 14.78 9.22
C ARG A 177 -12.27 14.92 8.11
N GLU A 178 -13.38 15.62 8.37
CA GLU A 178 -14.36 15.97 7.33
C GLU A 178 -13.76 16.87 6.25
N GLY A 179 -12.94 17.86 6.63
CA GLY A 179 -12.20 18.68 5.67
C GLY A 179 -11.26 17.85 4.77
N MET A 180 -10.54 16.87 5.35
CA MET A 180 -9.71 15.95 4.57
C MET A 180 -10.54 15.01 3.67
N LYS A 181 -11.74 14.62 4.11
CA LYS A 181 -12.68 13.89 3.27
C LYS A 181 -13.18 14.76 2.11
N ALA A 182 -13.45 16.03 2.34
CA ALA A 182 -13.85 16.97 1.29
C ALA A 182 -12.73 17.17 0.24
N ILE A 183 -11.45 17.15 0.66
CA ILE A 183 -10.31 17.10 -0.28
C ILE A 183 -10.40 15.86 -1.17
N ALA A 184 -10.63 14.69 -0.57
CA ALA A 184 -10.73 13.42 -1.30
C ALA A 184 -11.89 13.48 -2.31
N ASP A 185 -13.08 13.87 -1.86
CA ASP A 185 -14.29 13.99 -2.69
C ASP A 185 -14.06 14.94 -3.87
N LYS A 186 -13.46 16.11 -3.63
CA LYS A 186 -13.15 17.12 -4.67
C LYS A 186 -12.15 16.64 -5.71
N ASN A 187 -11.25 15.73 -5.32
CA ASN A 187 -10.21 15.19 -6.20
C ASN A 187 -10.56 13.79 -6.75
N ASN A 188 -11.81 13.33 -6.57
CA ASN A 188 -12.26 11.99 -6.96
C ASN A 188 -11.43 10.85 -6.34
N ILE A 189 -10.93 11.06 -5.12
CA ILE A 189 -10.15 10.08 -4.35
C ILE A 189 -11.08 9.41 -3.34
N GLN A 190 -10.98 8.08 -3.20
CA GLN A 190 -11.74 7.34 -2.19
C GLN A 190 -10.85 7.00 -0.98
N ILE A 191 -11.34 7.30 0.22
CA ILE A 191 -10.74 6.82 1.46
C ILE A 191 -11.35 5.45 1.78
N VAL A 192 -10.52 4.41 1.87
CA VAL A 192 -10.95 3.02 1.96
C VAL A 192 -10.28 2.32 3.14
N GLU A 193 -10.86 1.21 3.58
CA GLU A 193 -10.14 0.28 4.47
C GLU A 193 -8.97 -0.36 3.73
N PRO A 194 -7.82 -0.56 4.38
CA PRO A 194 -6.67 -1.18 3.74
C PRO A 194 -6.99 -2.59 3.24
N TYR A 195 -6.44 -2.95 2.08
CA TYR A 195 -6.68 -4.25 1.46
C TYR A 195 -5.98 -5.41 2.18
N GLU A 196 -4.95 -5.10 2.95
CA GLU A 196 -4.17 -6.04 3.74
C GLU A 196 -3.62 -5.40 5.00
N GLU A 197 -2.98 -6.19 5.87
CA GLU A 197 -2.26 -5.68 7.03
C GLU A 197 -1.13 -4.76 6.56
N LEU A 198 -1.19 -3.50 6.96
CA LEU A 198 -0.18 -2.49 6.58
C LEU A 198 1.09 -2.60 7.43
N GLY A 199 1.06 -3.39 8.50
CA GLY A 199 2.20 -3.59 9.38
C GLY A 199 2.67 -2.27 9.99
N ALA A 200 3.95 -1.94 9.76
CA ALA A 200 4.57 -0.71 10.23
C ALA A 200 4.31 0.51 9.31
N ALA A 201 3.64 0.35 8.16
CA ALA A 201 3.23 1.48 7.33
C ALA A 201 2.02 2.20 7.94
N LYS A 202 1.97 3.52 7.84
CA LYS A 202 0.91 4.35 8.49
C LYS A 202 -0.27 4.55 7.57
N GLY A 203 -0.07 4.40 6.27
CA GLY A 203 -1.05 4.59 5.23
C GLY A 203 -0.48 4.07 3.92
N VAL A 204 -1.33 4.08 2.90
CA VAL A 204 -0.95 3.71 1.55
C VAL A 204 -1.86 4.42 0.55
N SER A 205 -1.24 4.95 -0.50
CA SER A 205 -1.92 5.46 -1.68
C SER A 205 -1.91 4.40 -2.78
N TYR A 206 -3.08 3.92 -3.14
CA TYR A 206 -3.30 3.08 -4.32
C TYR A 206 -3.49 4.00 -5.53
N THR A 207 -2.46 4.76 -5.89
CA THR A 207 -2.51 5.85 -6.89
C THR A 207 -3.13 5.43 -8.23
N GLY A 208 -2.88 4.18 -8.68
CA GLY A 208 -3.49 3.62 -9.89
C GLY A 208 -5.01 3.38 -9.82
N LEU A 209 -5.61 3.49 -8.63
CA LEU A 209 -7.05 3.31 -8.37
C LEU A 209 -7.72 4.61 -7.90
N GLY A 210 -6.97 5.66 -7.57
CA GLY A 210 -7.52 6.86 -6.93
C GLY A 210 -8.04 6.56 -5.52
N GLU A 211 -7.36 5.70 -4.76
CA GLU A 211 -7.82 5.26 -3.45
C GLU A 211 -6.68 5.39 -2.42
N VAL A 212 -7.03 5.73 -1.19
CA VAL A 212 -6.07 5.84 -0.07
C VAL A 212 -6.60 5.08 1.13
N ALA A 213 -5.71 4.47 1.90
CA ALA A 213 -6.05 3.79 3.14
C ALA A 213 -5.10 4.21 4.26
N LEU A 214 -5.60 4.19 5.49
CA LEU A 214 -4.81 4.47 6.69
C LEU A 214 -4.67 3.22 7.54
N ASN A 215 -3.59 3.15 8.30
CA ASN A 215 -3.40 2.10 9.28
C ASN A 215 -4.38 2.34 10.44
N PRO A 216 -5.22 1.35 10.81
CA PRO A 216 -6.16 1.47 11.93
C PRO A 216 -5.48 1.76 13.29
N ARG A 217 -4.16 1.60 13.39
CA ARG A 217 -3.35 1.88 14.59
C ARG A 217 -2.95 3.35 14.75
N ASN A 218 -3.26 4.21 13.77
CA ASN A 218 -2.88 5.61 13.83
C ASN A 218 -3.57 6.35 14.98
N SER A 219 -2.81 7.19 15.68
CA SER A 219 -3.36 8.26 16.52
C SER A 219 -4.01 9.33 15.64
N GLU A 220 -4.81 10.23 16.22
CA GLU A 220 -5.40 11.35 15.48
C GLU A 220 -4.33 12.18 14.75
N ARG A 221 -3.22 12.47 15.44
CA ARG A 221 -2.10 13.22 14.85
C ARG A 221 -1.42 12.47 13.71
N GLN A 222 -1.15 11.19 13.89
CA GLN A 222 -0.56 10.36 12.84
C GLN A 222 -1.51 10.24 11.64
N ASP A 223 -2.79 10.05 11.91
CA ASP A 223 -3.84 9.91 10.91
C ASP A 223 -3.95 11.18 10.05
N THR A 224 -3.99 12.37 10.65
CA THR A 224 -3.99 13.63 9.92
C THR A 224 -2.76 13.78 9.03
N LYS A 225 -1.55 13.61 9.58
CA LYS A 225 -0.31 13.70 8.80
C LYS A 225 -0.33 12.74 7.61
N THR A 226 -0.72 11.50 7.89
CA THR A 226 -0.63 10.42 6.90
C THR A 226 -1.69 10.59 5.84
N LEU A 227 -2.94 10.94 6.20
CA LEU A 227 -3.99 11.14 5.22
C LEU A 227 -3.67 12.28 4.26
N LEU A 228 -3.15 13.41 4.76
CA LEU A 228 -2.69 14.51 3.91
C LEU A 228 -1.59 14.06 2.95
N HIS A 229 -0.65 13.24 3.42
CA HIS A 229 0.42 12.66 2.60
C HIS A 229 -0.14 11.74 1.50
N GLU A 230 -0.99 10.76 1.86
CA GLU A 230 -1.58 9.82 0.90
C GLU A 230 -2.51 10.51 -0.11
N LEU A 231 -3.28 11.52 0.32
CA LEU A 231 -4.11 12.35 -0.55
C LEU A 231 -3.27 13.15 -1.54
N THR A 232 -2.12 13.65 -1.10
CA THR A 232 -1.18 14.34 -1.99
C THR A 232 -0.63 13.37 -3.04
N HIS A 233 -0.26 12.14 -2.64
CA HIS A 233 0.12 11.12 -3.61
C HIS A 233 -0.98 10.80 -4.61
N ALA A 234 -2.20 10.57 -4.14
CA ALA A 234 -3.32 10.23 -5.01
C ALA A 234 -3.69 11.38 -5.96
N LYS A 235 -3.47 12.63 -5.56
CA LYS A 235 -3.72 13.82 -6.38
C LYS A 235 -2.63 14.06 -7.42
N LEU A 236 -1.36 14.10 -6.99
CA LEU A 236 -0.25 14.53 -7.85
C LEU A 236 0.32 13.38 -8.68
N HIS A 237 0.27 12.15 -8.19
CA HIS A 237 0.99 11.00 -8.77
C HIS A 237 0.04 9.97 -9.35
N THR A 238 -0.86 10.45 -10.20
CA THR A 238 -1.86 9.65 -10.93
C THR A 238 -1.21 8.64 -11.86
N LYS A 239 -2.00 7.70 -12.40
CA LYS A 239 -1.50 6.68 -13.33
C LYS A 239 -0.87 7.29 -14.58
N GLU A 240 -1.35 8.46 -14.99
CA GLU A 240 -0.97 9.15 -16.21
C GLU A 240 0.38 9.85 -16.10
N ASN A 241 0.69 10.44 -14.93
CA ASN A 241 1.88 11.28 -14.73
C ASN A 241 2.86 10.74 -13.67
N MET A 242 2.57 9.60 -13.04
CA MET A 242 3.46 8.98 -12.05
C MET A 242 4.88 8.77 -12.57
N ASN A 243 5.07 8.51 -13.87
CA ASN A 243 6.41 8.26 -14.42
C ASN A 243 7.20 9.55 -14.70
N ASP A 244 6.57 10.72 -14.56
CA ASP A 244 7.22 12.02 -14.77
C ASP A 244 8.10 12.41 -13.57
N TYR A 245 7.79 11.86 -12.39
CA TYR A 245 8.50 12.12 -11.14
C TYR A 245 9.28 10.89 -10.66
N THR A 246 10.50 11.12 -10.18
CA THR A 246 11.27 10.12 -9.45
C THR A 246 10.64 9.86 -8.08
N LYS A 247 10.94 8.70 -7.46
CA LYS A 247 10.43 8.40 -6.11
C LYS A 247 10.78 9.49 -5.08
N PRO A 248 12.03 9.99 -4.99
CA PRO A 248 12.37 11.08 -4.07
C PRO A 248 11.54 12.34 -4.30
N GLU A 249 11.28 12.72 -5.54
CA GLU A 249 10.46 13.90 -5.88
C GLU A 249 9.01 13.72 -5.41
N LYS A 250 8.42 12.53 -5.60
CA LYS A 250 7.06 12.23 -5.13
C LYS A 250 6.92 12.33 -3.61
N GLU A 251 7.86 11.70 -2.90
CA GLU A 251 7.89 11.67 -1.44
C GLU A 251 8.14 13.07 -0.87
N PHE A 252 9.04 13.84 -1.51
CA PHE A 252 9.26 15.25 -1.19
C PHE A 252 7.95 16.04 -1.28
N GLN A 253 7.24 15.95 -2.39
CA GLN A 253 5.99 16.70 -2.58
C GLN A 253 4.90 16.28 -1.59
N ALA A 254 4.72 14.98 -1.38
CA ALA A 254 3.70 14.46 -0.47
C ALA A 254 3.98 14.87 0.99
N GLU A 255 5.23 14.73 1.43
CA GLU A 255 5.62 15.04 2.80
C GLU A 255 5.61 16.55 3.07
N MET A 256 6.14 17.36 2.15
CA MET A 256 6.17 18.82 2.32
C MET A 256 4.76 19.42 2.29
N THR A 257 3.88 18.90 1.42
CA THR A 257 2.47 19.31 1.40
C THR A 257 1.77 18.93 2.71
N ALA A 258 1.93 17.69 3.18
CA ALA A 258 1.34 17.24 4.44
C ALA A 258 1.79 18.09 5.63
N TYR A 259 3.10 18.34 5.74
CA TYR A 259 3.67 19.23 6.76
C TYR A 259 3.08 20.64 6.70
N THR A 260 2.99 21.23 5.51
CA THR A 260 2.51 22.60 5.34
C THR A 260 1.06 22.75 5.75
N VAL A 261 0.21 21.81 5.32
CA VAL A 261 -1.21 21.81 5.67
C VAL A 261 -1.39 21.56 7.17
N ALA A 262 -0.72 20.57 7.75
CA ALA A 262 -0.78 20.29 9.19
C ALA A 262 -0.33 21.49 10.03
N SER A 263 0.81 22.09 9.68
CA SER A 263 1.38 23.25 10.37
C SER A 263 0.47 24.47 10.30
N TYR A 264 -0.21 24.68 9.17
CA TYR A 264 -1.19 25.75 9.03
C TYR A 264 -2.34 25.65 10.05
N PHE A 265 -2.75 24.42 10.38
CA PHE A 265 -3.75 24.14 11.42
C PHE A 265 -3.14 23.97 12.83
N ASN A 266 -1.87 24.36 13.02
CA ASN A 266 -1.11 24.25 14.27
C ASN A 266 -0.94 22.80 14.77
N ILE A 267 -0.85 21.85 13.85
CA ILE A 267 -0.59 20.44 14.15
C ILE A 267 0.88 20.19 13.85
N ASP A 268 1.65 20.00 14.92
CA ASP A 268 3.09 19.79 14.80
C ASP A 268 3.40 18.37 14.34
N THR A 269 3.96 18.27 13.13
CA THR A 269 4.50 17.04 12.52
C THR A 269 5.97 17.20 12.15
N SER A 270 6.62 18.28 12.59
CA SER A 270 7.91 18.75 12.08
C SER A 270 9.03 17.74 12.26
N ASP A 271 9.20 17.18 13.47
CA ASP A 271 10.24 16.18 13.77
C ASP A 271 10.18 14.97 12.83
N TYR A 272 8.97 14.52 12.49
CA TYR A 272 8.78 13.38 11.58
C TYR A 272 9.11 13.76 10.13
N SER A 273 8.56 14.88 9.67
CA SER A 273 8.71 15.30 8.26
C SER A 273 10.15 15.70 7.94
N LEU A 274 10.89 16.26 8.91
CA LEU A 274 12.30 16.63 8.74
C LEU A 274 13.19 15.41 8.48
N ASP A 275 13.11 14.39 9.35
CA ASP A 275 13.91 13.17 9.22
C ASP A 275 13.62 12.47 7.88
N TYR A 276 12.33 12.41 7.50
CA TYR A 276 11.88 11.80 6.26
C TYR A 276 12.35 12.58 5.02
N LEU A 277 12.16 13.90 5.00
CA LEU A 277 12.57 14.76 3.89
C LEU A 277 14.09 14.79 3.72
N HIS A 278 14.86 14.87 4.80
CA HIS A 278 16.31 14.81 4.74
C HIS A 278 16.80 13.48 4.13
N HIS A 279 16.16 12.34 4.43
CA HIS A 279 16.50 11.07 3.77
C HIS A 279 16.33 11.13 2.24
N TRP A 280 15.28 11.81 1.76
CA TRP A 280 15.00 11.93 0.32
C TRP A 280 15.82 13.02 -0.37
N THR A 281 16.29 14.04 0.34
CA THR A 281 17.02 15.17 -0.27
C THR A 281 18.54 15.05 -0.16
N LYS A 282 19.08 14.31 0.82
CA LYS A 282 20.53 14.33 1.16
C LYS A 282 21.48 13.93 0.04
N ASP A 283 21.03 13.09 -0.89
CA ASP A 283 21.88 12.56 -1.98
C ASP A 283 21.14 12.51 -3.34
N HIS A 284 20.05 13.26 -3.49
CA HIS A 284 19.25 13.28 -4.72
C HIS A 284 19.21 14.70 -5.31
N GLU A 285 19.63 14.85 -6.57
CA GLU A 285 19.40 16.07 -7.32
C GLU A 285 17.98 16.05 -7.90
N PHE A 286 17.18 17.04 -7.54
CA PHE A 286 15.89 17.29 -8.18
C PHE A 286 16.12 18.02 -9.50
N LYS A 287 15.46 17.54 -10.55
CA LYS A 287 15.64 18.13 -11.90
C LYS A 287 15.11 19.56 -11.96
N ASP A 288 14.04 19.84 -11.22
CA ASP A 288 13.40 21.15 -11.15
C ASP A 288 12.78 21.38 -9.77
N HIS A 289 13.64 21.71 -8.80
CA HIS A 289 13.22 21.95 -7.41
C HIS A 289 12.19 23.08 -7.28
N GLU A 290 12.30 24.12 -8.10
CA GLU A 290 11.37 25.25 -8.06
C GLU A 290 9.97 24.83 -8.50
N SER A 291 9.85 24.04 -9.57
CA SER A 291 8.56 23.48 -10.00
C SER A 291 7.94 22.58 -8.92
N LEU A 292 8.74 21.70 -8.30
CA LEU A 292 8.24 20.84 -7.22
C LEU A 292 7.68 21.65 -6.05
N LEU A 293 8.38 22.73 -5.64
CA LEU A 293 7.92 23.64 -4.60
C LEU A 293 6.63 24.38 -4.99
N GLN A 294 6.50 24.79 -6.25
CA GLN A 294 5.26 25.42 -6.75
C GLN A 294 4.08 24.44 -6.72
N GLU A 295 4.28 23.18 -7.08
CA GLU A 295 3.27 22.11 -6.99
C GLU A 295 2.86 21.85 -5.52
N VAL A 296 3.83 21.86 -4.60
CA VAL A 296 3.58 21.76 -3.15
C VAL A 296 2.75 22.94 -2.64
N GLN A 297 3.15 24.17 -2.96
CA GLN A 297 2.45 25.37 -2.49
C GLN A 297 1.03 25.45 -3.04
N SER A 298 0.85 25.12 -4.32
CA SER A 298 -0.47 25.12 -4.96
C SER A 298 -1.39 24.03 -4.38
N THR A 299 -0.86 22.82 -4.15
CA THR A 299 -1.60 21.73 -3.52
C THR A 299 -1.96 22.05 -2.08
N ALA A 300 -1.02 22.55 -1.28
CA ALA A 300 -1.27 22.96 0.10
C ALA A 300 -2.36 24.04 0.17
N LYS A 301 -2.34 25.02 -0.75
CA LYS A 301 -3.36 26.06 -0.84
C LYS A 301 -4.74 25.47 -1.11
N GLU A 302 -4.86 24.54 -2.05
CA GLU A 302 -6.12 23.87 -2.34
C GLU A 302 -6.64 23.09 -1.12
N PHE A 303 -5.77 22.32 -0.47
CA PHE A 303 -6.11 21.51 0.69
C PHE A 303 -6.57 22.39 1.86
N ILE A 304 -5.78 23.40 2.21
CA ILE A 304 -6.13 24.37 3.26
C ILE A 304 -7.47 25.03 2.95
N THR A 305 -7.65 25.56 1.74
CA THR A 305 -8.89 26.24 1.35
C THR A 305 -10.10 25.31 1.49
N THR A 306 -9.96 24.06 1.03
CA THR A 306 -11.05 23.06 1.09
C THR A 306 -11.38 22.67 2.53
N ILE A 307 -10.36 22.55 3.40
CA ILE A 307 -10.57 22.29 4.84
C ILE A 307 -11.23 23.50 5.51
N GLU A 308 -10.74 24.72 5.27
CA GLU A 308 -11.32 25.94 5.86
C GLU A 308 -12.79 26.12 5.45
N GLU A 309 -13.13 25.89 4.18
CA GLU A 309 -14.49 25.92 3.66
C GLU A 309 -15.38 24.87 4.34
N SER A 310 -14.87 23.64 4.51
CA SER A 310 -15.58 22.56 5.19
C SER A 310 -15.81 22.86 6.67
N MET A 311 -14.81 23.43 7.35
CA MET A 311 -14.90 23.80 8.79
C MET A 311 -15.77 25.05 9.03
N GLY A 312 -15.89 25.94 8.04
CA GLY A 312 -16.71 27.17 8.11
C GLY A 312 -18.20 26.96 7.87
N GLN A 313 -18.61 25.82 7.29
CA GLN A 313 -20.01 25.46 7.11
C GLN A 313 -20.57 24.79 8.38
N GLU A 314 -21.15 25.58 9.29
CA GLU A 314 -21.96 25.01 10.37
C GLU A 314 -23.18 24.29 9.76
N LYS A 315 -23.20 22.95 9.79
CA LYS A 315 -24.47 22.22 9.74
C LYS A 315 -25.14 22.39 11.09
N GLU A 316 -26.10 23.32 11.18
CA GLU A 316 -27.04 23.36 12.30
C GLU A 316 -27.77 22.01 12.36
N GLY A 317 -27.44 21.20 13.38
CA GLY A 317 -28.30 20.09 13.81
C GLY A 317 -27.73 18.68 13.68
N GLU A 318 -26.54 18.38 14.23
CA GLU A 318 -26.24 17.02 14.68
C GLU A 318 -25.79 17.02 16.13
N LYS A 319 -26.76 16.74 17.01
CA LYS A 319 -26.52 16.41 18.42
C LYS A 319 -25.81 15.05 18.49
N ASP A 320 -24.52 15.11 18.79
CA ASP A 320 -23.82 14.26 19.77
C ASP A 320 -24.47 12.90 20.10
N MET A 321 -24.37 11.94 19.16
CA MET A 321 -24.62 10.50 19.37
C MET A 321 -23.73 9.56 18.50
N SER A 322 -22.93 10.05 17.54
CA SER A 322 -22.38 9.18 16.50
C SER A 322 -21.17 8.29 16.89
N PHE A 323 -20.50 8.53 18.03
CA PHE A 323 -19.28 7.78 18.36
C PHE A 323 -19.53 6.39 18.98
N LYS A 324 -20.75 6.12 19.47
CA LYS A 324 -21.15 4.79 19.95
C LYS A 324 -21.88 3.97 18.89
N GLU A 325 -22.64 4.62 18.01
CA GLU A 325 -23.37 3.95 16.93
C GLU A 325 -22.43 3.50 15.80
N GLN A 326 -21.39 4.25 15.44
CA GLN A 326 -20.43 3.80 14.41
C GLN A 326 -19.61 2.57 14.82
N LYS A 327 -19.32 2.38 16.11
CA LYS A 327 -18.67 1.16 16.59
C LYS A 327 -19.62 -0.04 16.62
N HIS A 328 -20.90 0.18 16.92
CA HIS A 328 -21.90 -0.89 17.02
C HIS A 328 -22.43 -1.31 15.64
N GLU A 329 -22.66 -0.37 14.72
CA GLU A 329 -22.98 -0.68 13.32
C GLU A 329 -21.80 -1.36 12.60
N MET A 330 -20.55 -0.93 12.85
CA MET A 330 -19.38 -1.64 12.32
C MET A 330 -19.14 -3.01 12.96
N GLU A 331 -19.55 -3.25 14.20
CA GLU A 331 -19.43 -4.56 14.89
C GLU A 331 -20.56 -5.52 14.50
N GLU A 332 -21.79 -5.03 14.31
CA GLU A 332 -22.93 -5.82 13.82
C GLU A 332 -22.84 -6.10 12.31
N GLU A 333 -22.41 -5.13 11.49
CA GLU A 333 -22.09 -5.40 10.06
C GLU A 333 -20.84 -6.27 9.89
N LYS A 334 -19.88 -6.24 10.82
CA LYS A 334 -18.72 -7.16 10.79
C LYS A 334 -19.13 -8.60 11.03
N GLN A 335 -20.09 -8.85 11.92
CA GLN A 335 -20.53 -10.22 12.23
C GLN A 335 -21.47 -10.79 11.15
N GLU A 336 -22.19 -9.97 10.39
CA GLU A 336 -23.05 -10.45 9.30
C GLU A 336 -22.34 -10.50 7.92
N ARG A 337 -21.24 -9.76 7.73
CA ARG A 337 -20.38 -9.81 6.53
C ARG A 337 -19.12 -10.67 6.70
N GLU A 338 -19.08 -11.54 7.71
CA GLU A 338 -18.00 -12.50 7.91
C GLU A 338 -18.16 -13.72 6.97
N ILE A 339 -17.15 -13.92 6.12
CA ILE A 339 -16.71 -15.19 5.47
C ILE A 339 -17.58 -15.73 4.31
N LEU A 340 -18.89 -15.52 4.27
CA LEU A 340 -19.77 -16.19 3.28
C LEU A 340 -19.83 -15.57 1.85
N PRO A 341 -19.69 -14.24 1.60
CA PRO A 341 -19.75 -13.69 0.24
C PRO A 341 -18.54 -14.04 -0.63
N SER A 342 -17.33 -14.09 -0.06
CA SER A 342 -16.08 -14.34 -0.80
C SER A 342 -15.92 -15.81 -1.21
N GLU A 343 -16.30 -16.77 -0.36
CA GLU A 343 -16.28 -18.20 -0.71
C GLU A 343 -17.28 -18.54 -1.81
N LYS A 344 -18.51 -18.00 -1.71
CA LYS A 344 -19.54 -18.20 -2.74
C LYS A 344 -19.09 -17.62 -4.08
N LEU A 345 -18.55 -16.41 -4.07
CA LEU A 345 -17.99 -15.76 -5.25
C LEU A 345 -16.84 -16.58 -5.86
N ARG A 346 -15.89 -17.08 -5.06
CA ARG A 346 -14.81 -17.95 -5.54
C ARG A 346 -15.31 -19.26 -6.13
N LYS A 347 -16.26 -19.91 -5.47
CA LYS A 347 -16.83 -21.17 -5.94
C LYS A 347 -17.54 -20.98 -7.29
N MET A 348 -18.28 -19.89 -7.44
CA MET A 348 -18.93 -19.53 -8.71
C MET A 348 -17.90 -19.17 -9.78
N TYR A 349 -16.87 -18.37 -9.44
CA TYR A 349 -15.76 -18.05 -10.34
C TYR A 349 -15.07 -19.33 -10.84
N ARG A 350 -14.64 -20.24 -9.96
CA ARG A 350 -14.01 -21.52 -10.34
C ARG A 350 -14.90 -22.39 -11.23
N SER A 351 -16.23 -22.29 -11.08
CA SER A 351 -17.17 -23.05 -11.92
C SER A 351 -17.19 -22.56 -13.37
N GLN A 352 -16.82 -21.29 -13.61
CA GLN A 352 -16.71 -20.66 -14.94
C GLN A 352 -15.36 -20.89 -15.62
N MET A 353 -14.37 -21.47 -14.93
CA MET A 353 -13.03 -21.75 -15.48
C MET A 353 -12.94 -23.14 -16.12
N SER A 354 -11.98 -23.32 -17.04
CA SER A 354 -11.77 -24.58 -17.77
C SER A 354 -11.26 -25.74 -16.86
N LYS A 355 -11.38 -27.00 -17.32
CA LYS A 355 -10.99 -28.20 -16.54
C LYS A 355 -9.51 -28.20 -16.12
N ALA A 356 -8.63 -27.57 -16.89
CA ALA A 356 -7.20 -27.49 -16.58
C ALA A 356 -6.89 -26.68 -15.31
N GLU A 357 -7.80 -25.78 -14.90
CA GLU A 357 -7.67 -25.05 -13.63
C GLU A 357 -8.36 -25.76 -12.44
N LYS A 358 -9.25 -26.73 -12.72
CA LYS A 358 -9.97 -27.47 -11.66
C LYS A 358 -9.07 -28.46 -10.91
N ASP A 359 -7.97 -28.89 -11.53
CA ASP A 359 -7.06 -29.91 -10.98
C ASP A 359 -5.85 -29.33 -10.23
N ASN A 360 -5.68 -28.00 -10.18
CA ASN A 360 -4.62 -27.36 -9.37
C ASN A 360 -5.02 -27.29 -7.88
N GLY A 361 -5.16 -28.44 -7.24
CA GLY A 361 -5.18 -28.58 -5.79
C GLY A 361 -3.77 -28.46 -5.18
N PRO A 362 -3.63 -28.44 -3.84
CA PRO A 362 -2.35 -28.22 -3.15
C PRO A 362 -1.30 -29.34 -3.35
N PHE A 363 -1.60 -30.37 -4.15
CA PHE A 363 -0.69 -31.44 -4.51
C PHE A 363 -0.84 -31.81 -6.00
N GLY A 364 0.15 -31.44 -6.81
CA GLY A 364 0.38 -32.01 -8.14
C GLY A 364 0.41 -30.98 -9.27
N LYS A 365 1.62 -30.57 -9.69
CA LYS A 365 1.84 -30.18 -11.09
C LYS A 365 1.84 -31.47 -11.89
N GLU A 366 0.84 -31.72 -12.72
CA GLU A 366 1.09 -32.48 -13.94
C GLU A 366 1.75 -31.52 -14.94
N GLU A 367 2.95 -31.89 -15.41
CA GLU A 367 3.62 -31.19 -16.51
C GLU A 367 2.68 -31.17 -17.71
N LYS A 368 2.17 -29.98 -18.07
CA LYS A 368 1.51 -29.80 -19.36
C LYS A 368 2.55 -29.97 -20.46
N ALA A 369 2.27 -30.85 -21.41
CA ALA A 369 2.95 -30.94 -22.68
C ALA A 369 2.79 -29.61 -23.47
N ASP A 370 3.66 -29.37 -24.45
CA ASP A 370 3.73 -28.20 -25.35
C ASP A 370 2.42 -27.94 -26.15
N ASP A 371 1.31 -27.65 -25.47
CA ASP A 371 0.07 -27.21 -26.09
C ASP A 371 0.11 -25.68 -26.29
N GLU A 372 -0.23 -25.26 -27.50
CA GLU A 372 -0.27 -23.87 -27.95
C GLU A 372 -1.26 -23.04 -27.10
N TYR A 373 -0.83 -21.89 -26.59
CA TYR A 373 -1.62 -21.01 -25.71
C TYR A 373 -2.93 -20.59 -26.40
N SER A 374 -4.05 -21.13 -25.92
CA SER A 374 -5.32 -21.09 -26.63
C SER A 374 -6.16 -19.84 -26.31
N HIS A 375 -7.24 -19.65 -27.08
CA HIS A 375 -8.23 -18.60 -26.81
C HIS A 375 -8.89 -18.76 -25.43
N GLN A 376 -9.01 -20.00 -24.95
CA GLN A 376 -9.57 -20.28 -23.63
C GLN A 376 -8.57 -19.95 -22.52
N ASP A 377 -7.27 -20.23 -22.72
CA ASP A 377 -6.22 -19.85 -21.75
C ASP A 377 -6.15 -18.33 -21.61
N PHE A 378 -6.20 -17.59 -22.73
CA PHE A 378 -6.26 -16.13 -22.71
C PHE A 378 -7.50 -15.60 -21.98
N LYS A 379 -8.66 -16.22 -22.19
CA LYS A 379 -9.93 -15.85 -21.54
C LYS A 379 -9.87 -16.07 -20.03
N ASP A 380 -9.34 -17.20 -19.61
CA ASP A 380 -9.18 -17.59 -18.21
C ASP A 380 -8.18 -16.66 -17.49
N ASP A 381 -7.01 -16.42 -18.09
CA ASP A 381 -6.02 -15.48 -17.56
C ASP A 381 -6.53 -14.03 -17.50
N TYR A 382 -7.29 -13.60 -18.51
CA TYR A 382 -7.89 -12.27 -18.53
C TYR A 382 -8.95 -12.11 -17.42
N LYS A 383 -9.84 -13.10 -17.23
CA LYS A 383 -10.79 -13.08 -16.11
C LYS A 383 -10.11 -13.02 -14.75
N LYS A 384 -8.95 -13.68 -14.62
CA LYS A 384 -8.17 -13.68 -13.38
C LYS A 384 -7.59 -12.30 -13.08
N GLU A 385 -7.02 -11.63 -14.09
CA GLU A 385 -6.59 -10.23 -13.94
C GLU A 385 -7.77 -9.28 -13.66
N LEU A 386 -8.93 -9.53 -14.26
CA LEU A 386 -10.14 -8.78 -13.95
C LEU A 386 -10.57 -9.00 -12.50
N MET A 387 -10.57 -10.23 -12.00
CA MET A 387 -10.90 -10.54 -10.59
C MET A 387 -9.96 -9.87 -9.60
N ASN A 388 -8.66 -9.82 -9.91
CA ASN A 388 -7.67 -9.07 -9.14
C ASN A 388 -7.98 -7.57 -9.04
N PHE A 389 -8.68 -7.02 -10.03
CA PHE A 389 -9.06 -5.62 -10.06
C PHE A 389 -10.45 -5.35 -9.47
N ILE A 390 -11.47 -6.13 -9.87
CA ILE A 390 -12.87 -5.91 -9.47
C ILE A 390 -13.12 -6.38 -8.04
N GLU A 391 -12.47 -7.47 -7.61
CA GLU A 391 -12.62 -8.06 -6.26
C GLU A 391 -11.23 -8.44 -5.69
N PRO A 392 -10.37 -7.47 -5.35
CA PRO A 392 -8.94 -7.71 -5.08
C PRO A 392 -8.65 -8.71 -3.95
N ARG A 393 -9.51 -8.75 -2.92
CA ARG A 393 -9.39 -9.76 -1.84
C ARG A 393 -9.60 -11.17 -2.38
N VAL A 394 -10.61 -11.36 -3.24
CA VAL A 394 -10.90 -12.64 -3.88
C VAL A 394 -9.83 -13.01 -4.88
N GLY A 395 -9.41 -12.08 -5.74
CA GLY A 395 -8.33 -12.30 -6.70
C GLY A 395 -7.01 -12.71 -6.04
N LYS A 396 -6.57 -12.00 -4.99
CA LYS A 396 -5.35 -12.34 -4.24
C LYS A 396 -5.39 -13.73 -3.61
N GLU A 397 -6.55 -14.17 -3.14
CA GLU A 397 -6.68 -15.51 -2.55
C GLU A 397 -6.70 -16.61 -3.62
N LEU A 398 -7.27 -16.34 -4.80
CA LEU A 398 -7.15 -17.23 -5.97
C LEU A 398 -5.69 -17.34 -6.45
N ASP A 399 -4.94 -16.22 -6.47
CA ASP A 399 -3.51 -16.23 -6.81
C ASP A 399 -2.66 -17.04 -5.82
N LYS A 400 -2.98 -16.99 -4.52
CA LYS A 400 -2.28 -17.77 -3.47
C LYS A 400 -2.53 -19.27 -3.57
N GLU A 401 -3.73 -19.68 -4.01
CA GLU A 401 -4.10 -21.10 -4.12
C GLU A 401 -3.38 -21.80 -5.29
N GLU A 402 -3.12 -21.09 -6.38
CA GLU A 402 -2.68 -21.69 -7.66
C GLU A 402 -1.17 -21.63 -7.93
N ASN A 403 -0.39 -20.95 -7.07
CA ASN A 403 1.08 -20.89 -7.13
C ASN A 403 1.63 -20.58 -8.55
N ASN A 404 0.94 -19.69 -9.26
CA ASN A 404 1.19 -19.37 -10.67
C ASN A 404 1.84 -17.98 -10.80
N ASP A 405 2.91 -17.86 -11.59
CA ASP A 405 3.67 -16.60 -11.74
C ASP A 405 2.84 -15.59 -12.55
N ARG A 406 2.39 -14.51 -11.87
CA ARG A 406 1.64 -13.42 -12.50
C ARG A 406 2.41 -12.78 -13.66
N GLN A 407 3.74 -12.70 -13.56
CA GLN A 407 4.56 -12.12 -14.63
C GLN A 407 4.56 -13.00 -15.87
N GLU A 408 4.60 -14.32 -15.71
CA GLU A 408 4.52 -15.29 -16.80
C GLU A 408 3.17 -15.21 -17.52
N ARG A 409 2.07 -15.18 -16.75
CA ARG A 409 0.71 -14.98 -17.28
C ARG A 409 0.60 -13.70 -18.12
N LEU A 410 1.07 -12.57 -17.59
CA LEU A 410 1.03 -11.29 -18.32
C LEU A 410 1.84 -11.33 -19.62
N ASN A 411 2.95 -12.06 -19.64
CA ASN A 411 3.76 -12.24 -20.85
C ASN A 411 3.02 -13.09 -21.90
N GLN A 412 2.37 -14.19 -21.49
CA GLN A 412 1.57 -15.03 -22.37
C GLN A 412 0.37 -14.28 -22.96
N MET A 413 -0.36 -13.53 -22.12
CA MET A 413 -1.46 -12.69 -22.59
C MET A 413 -1.02 -11.62 -23.57
N ARG A 414 0.16 -11.02 -23.38
CA ARG A 414 0.72 -10.04 -24.32
C ARG A 414 1.07 -10.70 -25.65
N ALA A 415 1.75 -11.84 -25.61
CA ALA A 415 2.09 -12.59 -26.83
C ALA A 415 0.85 -12.99 -27.62
N PHE A 416 -0.23 -13.40 -26.95
CA PHE A 416 -1.52 -13.69 -27.60
C PHE A 416 -2.12 -12.46 -28.28
N GLN A 417 -2.05 -11.29 -27.63
CA GLN A 417 -2.54 -10.03 -28.20
C GLN A 417 -1.72 -9.54 -29.40
N GLU A 418 -0.46 -9.93 -29.50
CA GLU A 418 0.42 -9.61 -30.63
C GLU A 418 0.18 -10.53 -31.84
N THR A 419 -0.33 -11.75 -31.62
CA THR A 419 -0.52 -12.77 -32.66
C THR A 419 -1.95 -12.89 -33.17
N HIS A 420 -2.94 -12.31 -32.49
CA HIS A 420 -4.36 -12.35 -32.84
C HIS A 420 -4.89 -10.98 -33.27
N SER A 421 -5.98 -10.96 -34.06
CA SER A 421 -6.58 -9.70 -34.49
C SER A 421 -7.18 -8.94 -33.30
N LYS A 422 -7.26 -7.61 -33.44
CA LYS A 422 -7.86 -6.75 -32.42
C LYS A 422 -9.34 -7.09 -32.19
N GLU A 423 -10.08 -7.43 -33.24
CA GLU A 423 -11.45 -7.92 -33.19
C GLU A 423 -11.58 -9.17 -32.32
N GLU A 424 -10.71 -10.16 -32.53
CA GLU A 424 -10.72 -11.42 -31.78
C GLU A 424 -10.42 -11.17 -30.29
N VAL A 425 -9.37 -10.40 -30.01
CA VAL A 425 -9.00 -10.04 -28.63
C VAL A 425 -10.12 -9.26 -27.94
N TYR A 426 -10.74 -8.29 -28.64
CA TYR A 426 -11.85 -7.51 -28.11
C TYR A 426 -13.04 -8.40 -27.75
N GLN A 427 -13.41 -9.34 -28.65
CA GLN A 427 -14.52 -10.25 -28.43
C GLN A 427 -14.29 -11.14 -27.21
N ILE A 428 -13.10 -11.73 -27.06
CA ILE A 428 -12.76 -12.57 -25.90
C ILE A 428 -12.78 -11.76 -24.59
N LYS A 429 -12.25 -10.53 -24.62
CA LYS A 429 -12.30 -9.62 -23.45
C LYS A 429 -13.74 -9.24 -23.09
N LYS A 430 -14.59 -8.98 -24.08
CA LYS A 430 -16.01 -8.62 -23.88
C LYS A 430 -16.80 -9.79 -23.29
N GLU A 431 -16.58 -11.00 -23.79
CA GLU A 431 -17.17 -12.21 -23.23
C GLU A 431 -16.74 -12.45 -21.79
N SER A 432 -15.46 -12.24 -21.49
CA SER A 432 -14.93 -12.36 -20.12
C SER A 432 -15.63 -11.40 -19.16
N LEU A 433 -15.83 -10.15 -19.57
CA LEU A 433 -16.56 -9.16 -18.79
C LEU A 433 -18.03 -9.56 -18.56
N GLN A 434 -18.69 -10.14 -19.57
CA GLN A 434 -20.08 -10.60 -19.45
C GLN A 434 -20.19 -11.79 -18.48
N GLU A 435 -19.29 -12.76 -18.55
CA GLU A 435 -19.31 -13.91 -17.65
C GLU A 435 -19.08 -13.51 -16.18
N LEU A 436 -18.23 -12.49 -15.93
CA LEU A 436 -18.02 -11.95 -14.59
C LEU A 436 -19.21 -11.15 -14.06
N LYS A 437 -20.08 -10.60 -14.92
CA LYS A 437 -21.32 -9.91 -14.47
C LYS A 437 -22.32 -10.87 -13.81
N GLU A 438 -22.28 -12.15 -14.18
CA GLU A 438 -23.14 -13.20 -13.61
C GLU A 438 -22.69 -13.63 -12.21
N LEU A 439 -21.53 -13.15 -11.74
CA LEU A 439 -21.04 -13.43 -10.40
C LEU A 439 -21.68 -12.50 -9.36
N PRO A 440 -21.82 -12.95 -8.09
CA PRO A 440 -22.34 -12.13 -7.00
C PRO A 440 -21.27 -11.13 -6.53
N LEU A 441 -20.86 -10.23 -7.42
CA LEU A 441 -19.90 -9.17 -7.15
C LEU A 441 -20.48 -8.19 -6.14
N THR A 442 -19.60 -7.59 -5.34
CA THR A 442 -19.93 -6.41 -4.54
C THR A 442 -20.39 -5.28 -5.47
N ASP A 443 -21.18 -4.34 -4.96
CA ASP A 443 -21.62 -3.20 -5.78
C ASP A 443 -20.44 -2.39 -6.33
N ARG A 444 -19.33 -2.36 -5.58
CA ARG A 444 -18.05 -1.82 -6.03
C ARG A 444 -17.40 -2.64 -7.13
N GLY A 445 -17.40 -3.97 -7.02
CA GLY A 445 -16.95 -4.88 -8.08
C GLY A 445 -17.73 -4.70 -9.37
N LYS A 446 -19.07 -4.53 -9.29
CA LYS A 446 -19.92 -4.21 -10.45
C LYS A 446 -19.56 -2.86 -11.08
N GLN A 447 -19.33 -1.84 -10.26
CA GLN A 447 -18.92 -0.51 -10.76
C GLN A 447 -17.58 -0.56 -11.49
N ARG A 448 -16.57 -1.22 -10.90
CA ARG A 448 -15.26 -1.42 -11.53
C ARG A 448 -15.36 -2.20 -12.84
N LEU A 449 -16.15 -3.27 -12.86
CA LEU A 449 -16.37 -4.07 -14.06
C LEU A 449 -16.99 -3.24 -15.19
N SER A 450 -17.96 -2.38 -14.87
CA SER A 450 -18.59 -1.45 -15.82
C SER A 450 -17.63 -0.37 -16.34
N GLN A 451 -16.73 0.14 -15.49
CA GLN A 451 -15.68 1.08 -15.91
C GLN A 451 -14.69 0.44 -16.88
N ILE A 452 -14.25 -0.79 -16.59
CA ILE A 452 -13.35 -1.56 -17.48
C ILE A 452 -14.02 -1.80 -18.83
N GLU A 453 -15.28 -2.22 -18.81
CA GLU A 453 -16.06 -2.45 -20.03
C GLU A 453 -16.19 -1.16 -20.87
N SER A 454 -16.52 -0.04 -20.23
CA SER A 454 -16.62 1.25 -20.90
C SER A 454 -15.30 1.69 -21.52
N LYS A 455 -14.17 1.35 -20.88
CA LYS A 455 -12.83 1.66 -21.39
C LYS A 455 -12.47 0.78 -22.59
N LEU A 456 -12.75 -0.52 -22.49
CA LEU A 456 -12.53 -1.48 -23.58
C LEU A 456 -13.30 -1.08 -24.84
N ASP A 457 -14.55 -0.64 -24.70
CA ASP A 457 -15.37 -0.19 -25.83
C ASP A 457 -14.80 1.08 -26.47
N ARG A 458 -14.33 2.04 -25.67
CA ARG A 458 -13.69 3.27 -26.19
C ARG A 458 -12.39 2.97 -26.93
N GLU A 459 -11.55 2.08 -26.40
CA GLU A 459 -10.29 1.68 -27.02
C GLU A 459 -10.54 1.02 -28.39
N PHE A 460 -11.49 0.10 -28.47
CA PHE A 460 -11.80 -0.59 -29.72
C PHE A 460 -12.48 0.30 -30.77
N HIS A 461 -13.48 1.09 -30.37
CA HIS A 461 -14.23 1.95 -31.31
C HIS A 461 -13.45 3.20 -31.72
N GLY A 462 -12.67 3.81 -30.81
CA GLY A 462 -11.82 4.96 -31.13
C GLY A 462 -10.67 4.63 -32.09
N GLU A 463 -10.26 3.37 -32.17
CA GLU A 463 -9.29 2.90 -33.16
C GLU A 463 -9.93 2.57 -34.52
N LYS A 464 -11.17 2.04 -34.55
CA LYS A 464 -11.92 1.85 -35.79
C LYS A 464 -12.21 3.15 -36.54
N GLU A 465 -12.39 4.27 -35.83
CA GLU A 465 -12.52 5.60 -36.46
C GLU A 465 -11.22 6.06 -37.15
N LYS A 466 -10.04 5.59 -36.69
CA LYS A 466 -8.75 5.86 -37.33
C LYS A 466 -8.46 4.95 -38.52
N GLU A 467 -8.94 3.72 -38.51
CA GLU A 467 -8.79 2.76 -39.62
C GLU A 467 -9.84 2.95 -40.74
N SER A 468 -10.97 3.63 -40.47
CA SER A 468 -12.07 3.84 -41.42
C SER A 468 -12.00 5.14 -42.23
N THR A 469 -11.01 6.01 -42.00
CA THR A 469 -10.74 7.14 -42.90
C THR A 469 -9.93 6.69 -44.12
N PRO A 470 -10.47 6.73 -45.36
CA PRO A 470 -9.68 6.46 -46.56
C PRO A 470 -8.67 7.59 -46.78
N SER A 471 -7.42 7.23 -47.10
CA SER A 471 -6.42 8.18 -47.55
C SER A 471 -6.82 8.80 -48.90
N GLU A 472 -7.43 9.98 -48.89
CA GLU A 472 -7.42 10.86 -50.05
C GLU A 472 -6.10 11.64 -50.07
N MET A 473 -5.00 10.97 -50.47
CA MET A 473 -3.88 11.67 -51.09
C MET A 473 -4.23 11.91 -52.56
N LYS A 474 -4.96 12.98 -52.83
CA LYS A 474 -4.88 13.68 -54.12
C LYS A 474 -3.90 14.85 -53.96
N ASN A 475 -2.85 14.79 -54.77
CA ASN A 475 -1.96 15.86 -55.23
C ASN A 475 -2.14 17.25 -54.58
N GLY A 476 -1.14 17.64 -53.82
CA GLY A 476 -0.93 19.01 -53.34
C GLY A 476 0.54 19.30 -53.10
N ASN A 477 1.41 18.86 -54.00
CA ASN A 477 2.84 19.16 -53.97
C ASN A 477 3.10 20.53 -54.63
N GLU A 478 2.49 21.61 -54.11
CA GLU A 478 2.78 22.98 -54.57
C GLU A 478 2.99 24.01 -53.44
N ASP A 479 2.59 23.77 -52.19
CA ASP A 479 2.67 24.84 -51.16
C ASP A 479 3.86 24.79 -50.18
N LYS A 480 4.84 23.88 -50.38
CA LYS A 480 6.09 23.88 -49.58
C LYS A 480 7.31 24.49 -50.29
N LYS A 481 7.17 24.96 -51.53
CA LYS A 481 8.24 25.73 -52.22
C LYS A 481 8.11 27.26 -52.05
N ALA A 482 6.98 27.77 -51.55
CA ALA A 482 6.74 29.21 -51.41
C ALA A 482 7.13 29.80 -50.04
N PHE A 483 7.41 28.97 -49.01
CA PHE A 483 7.75 29.46 -47.66
C PHE A 483 9.27 29.45 -47.38
N GLN A 484 10.06 28.61 -48.04
CA GLN A 484 11.52 28.59 -47.94
C GLN A 484 12.23 29.59 -48.90
N GLN A 485 11.49 30.25 -49.79
CA GLN A 485 12.01 31.37 -50.60
C GLN A 485 11.77 32.76 -49.98
N LYS A 486 11.04 32.87 -48.85
CA LYS A 486 10.78 34.15 -48.16
C LYS A 486 11.66 34.42 -46.93
N GLU A 487 12.32 33.42 -46.35
CA GLU A 487 13.33 33.67 -45.30
C GLU A 487 14.73 33.94 -45.86
N ASN A 488 15.11 33.33 -47.00
CA ASN A 488 16.41 33.58 -47.65
C ASN A 488 16.52 34.92 -48.42
N GLN A 489 15.46 35.73 -48.48
CA GLN A 489 15.49 37.10 -49.01
C GLN A 489 15.47 38.18 -47.93
N LYS A 490 15.25 37.84 -46.65
CA LYS A 490 15.33 38.81 -45.53
C LYS A 490 16.71 38.88 -44.88
N GLU A 491 17.55 37.87 -45.02
CA GLU A 491 18.96 37.89 -44.55
C GLU A 491 19.96 38.45 -45.58
N LYS A 492 19.51 38.88 -46.77
CA LYS A 492 20.37 39.51 -47.79
C LYS A 492 20.21 41.03 -47.95
N GLU A 493 19.30 41.67 -47.22
CA GLU A 493 19.13 43.14 -47.23
C GLU A 493 19.59 43.84 -45.93
N GLU A 494 20.19 43.11 -44.98
CA GLU A 494 20.75 43.70 -43.74
C GLU A 494 22.30 43.67 -43.67
N VAL A 495 22.97 43.49 -44.82
CA VAL A 495 24.44 43.61 -44.97
C VAL A 495 24.85 44.68 -46.01
N GLU A 496 23.90 45.40 -46.62
CA GLU A 496 24.18 46.62 -47.40
C GLU A 496 23.26 47.78 -46.97
N ARG A 497 23.45 48.26 -45.74
CA ARG A 497 23.17 49.65 -45.32
C ARG A 497 24.12 50.10 -44.22
#